data_AF-A0A7K4I5A3-F1
#
_entry.id   AF-A0A7K4I5A3-F1
#
_cell.length_a   1.000
_cell.length_b   1.000
_cell.length_c   1.000
_cell.angle_alpha   90.00
_cell.angle_beta   90.00
_cell.angle_gamma   90.00
#
_symmetry.space_group_name_H-M   'P 1'
#
loop_
_entity.id
_entity.type
_entity.pdbx_description
1 polymer ?
#
loop_
_entity_poly.entity_id
_entity_poly.type
_entity_poly.pdbx_seq_one_letter_code
_entity_poly.pdbx_strand_id
1 'polypeptide(L)'
;MSEYKRSDIPIPLVNYVELIRNRRSPYYDVVHHILSDMESRYRTTGQKSEVVYTINPRILQEEIEKKINDERLTTVNICRSILALLYGSKLSEEKDYYVTTTSGGRRNYHVKVNDRTLQLMSSLFKP
;
A
#
# COMPACT_ATOMS: atom_id res chain seq x y z
N MET A 1 4.07 -23.70 7.84
CA MET A 1 3.81 -22.26 8.04
C MET A 1 5.02 -21.52 7.50
N SER A 2 4.87 -20.69 6.46
CA SER A 2 6.03 -20.04 5.84
C SER A 2 6.46 -18.83 6.69
N GLU A 3 7.52 -18.98 7.47
CA GLU A 3 8.32 -17.82 7.90
C GLU A 3 8.73 -17.08 6.62
N TYR A 4 8.19 -15.88 6.42
CA TYR A 4 8.76 -14.99 5.42
C TYR A 4 10.15 -14.66 5.90
N LYS A 5 11.15 -14.96 5.08
CA LYS A 5 12.48 -14.47 5.37
C LYS A 5 12.40 -12.95 5.33
N ARG A 6 12.59 -12.32 6.49
CA ARG A 6 12.77 -10.85 6.63
C ARG A 6 13.87 -10.31 5.70
N SER A 7 14.66 -11.17 5.05
CA SER A 7 15.74 -10.86 4.11
C SER A 7 15.32 -10.12 2.85
N ASP A 8 14.05 -10.20 2.43
CA ASP A 8 13.65 -9.72 1.10
C ASP A 8 13.00 -8.32 1.15
N ILE A 9 12.73 -7.80 2.35
CA ILE A 9 12.19 -6.46 2.55
C ILE A 9 13.37 -5.51 2.85
N PRO A 10 13.55 -4.42 2.06
CA PRO A 10 14.57 -3.42 2.35
C PRO A 10 14.51 -2.92 3.80
N ILE A 11 15.66 -2.83 4.46
CA ILE A 11 15.81 -2.48 5.88
C ILE A 11 14.93 -1.30 6.35
N PRO A 12 14.82 -0.16 5.63
CA PRO A 12 13.96 0.92 6.11
C PRO A 12 12.47 0.56 6.10
N LEU A 13 12.03 -0.38 5.26
CA LEU A 13 10.61 -0.76 5.13
C LEU A 13 10.16 -1.78 6.19
N VAL A 14 11.08 -2.59 6.73
CA VAL A 14 10.77 -3.54 7.82
C VAL A 14 10.15 -2.80 9.01
N ASN A 15 10.69 -1.64 9.37
CA ASN A 15 10.14 -0.82 10.45
C ASN A 15 8.71 -0.32 10.14
N TYR A 16 8.43 0.04 8.89
CA TYR A 16 7.08 0.50 8.50
C TYR A 16 6.09 -0.66 8.47
N VAL A 17 6.51 -1.86 8.05
CA VAL A 17 5.71 -3.07 8.15
C VAL A 17 5.28 -3.32 9.60
N GLU A 18 6.20 -3.22 10.55
CA GLU A 18 5.89 -3.39 11.98
C GLU A 18 5.01 -2.27 12.52
N LEU A 19 5.23 -1.01 12.13
CA LEU A 19 4.35 0.11 12.49
C LEU A 19 2.92 -0.11 11.98
N ILE A 20 2.77 -0.60 10.76
CA ILE A 20 1.47 -0.92 10.14
C ILE A 20 0.78 -2.08 10.87
N ARG A 21 1.49 -3.19 11.11
CA ARG A 21 0.96 -4.36 11.83
C ARG A 21 0.45 -4.00 13.23
N ASN A 22 1.22 -3.15 13.92
CA ASN A 22 0.86 -2.65 15.25
C ASN A 22 -0.13 -1.46 15.20
N ARG A 23 -0.77 -1.22 14.05
CA ARG A 23 -1.79 -0.19 13.84
C ARG A 23 -1.36 1.22 14.27
N ARG A 24 -0.09 1.55 14.07
CA ARG A 24 0.48 2.85 14.49
C ARG A 24 0.12 3.93 13.47
N SER A 25 -0.58 4.96 13.93
CA SER A 25 -0.87 6.17 13.16
C SER A 25 0.42 6.99 12.92
N PRO A 26 0.58 7.65 11.75
CA PRO A 26 -0.38 7.68 10.63
C PRO A 26 -0.20 6.54 9.62
N TYR A 27 0.82 5.69 9.78
CA TYR A 27 1.21 4.69 8.78
C TYR A 27 0.11 3.67 8.49
N TYR A 28 -0.55 3.18 9.55
CA TYR A 28 -1.71 2.30 9.41
C TYR A 28 -2.87 2.98 8.68
N ASP A 29 -3.16 4.24 9.01
CA ASP A 29 -4.27 4.98 8.40
C ASP A 29 -4.08 5.15 6.89
N VAL A 30 -2.84 5.38 6.47
CA VAL A 30 -2.45 5.47 5.06
C VAL A 30 -2.79 4.18 4.32
N VAL A 31 -2.31 3.04 4.81
CA VAL A 31 -2.52 1.77 4.12
C VAL A 31 -3.95 1.28 4.22
N HIS A 32 -4.65 1.59 5.31
CA HIS A 32 -6.06 1.28 5.50
C HIS A 32 -6.94 2.09 4.52
N HIS A 33 -6.65 3.38 4.33
CA HIS A 33 -7.33 4.22 3.33
C HIS A 33 -7.12 3.68 1.92
N ILE A 34 -5.89 3.34 1.54
CA ILE A 34 -5.58 2.73 0.23
C ILE A 34 -6.42 1.47 0.02
N LEU A 35 -6.42 0.54 0.97
CA LEU A 35 -7.11 -0.73 0.80
C LEU A 35 -8.63 -0.58 0.78
N SER A 36 -9.18 0.31 1.59
CA SER A 36 -10.61 0.60 1.60
C SER A 36 -11.07 1.21 0.27
N ASP A 37 -10.32 2.17 -0.28
CA ASP A 37 -10.64 2.76 -1.59
C ASP A 37 -10.49 1.74 -2.72
N MET A 38 -9.41 0.95 -2.69
CA MET A 38 -9.15 -0.11 -3.66
C MET A 38 -10.26 -1.16 -3.69
N GLU A 39 -10.69 -1.64 -2.51
CA GLU A 39 -11.78 -2.61 -2.38
C GLU A 39 -13.11 -2.02 -2.87
N SER A 40 -13.42 -0.78 -2.51
CA SER A 40 -14.62 -0.08 -2.96
C SER A 40 -14.67 0.00 -4.49
N ARG A 41 -13.58 0.43 -5.14
CA ARG A 41 -13.51 0.51 -6.60
C ARG A 41 -13.59 -0.86 -7.28
N TYR A 42 -13.01 -1.89 -6.68
CA TYR A 42 -13.12 -3.23 -7.24
C TYR A 42 -14.57 -3.74 -7.20
N ARG A 43 -15.28 -3.51 -6.09
CA ARG A 43 -16.70 -3.86 -5.95
C ARG A 43 -17.59 -3.12 -6.98
N THR A 44 -17.32 -1.85 -7.28
CA THR A 44 -18.12 -1.09 -8.27
C THR A 44 -17.97 -1.61 -9.71
N THR A 45 -16.89 -2.34 -10.02
CA THR A 45 -16.74 -3.04 -11.32
C THR A 45 -17.50 -4.37 -11.38
N GLY A 46 -18.23 -4.74 -10.33
CA GLY A 46 -18.90 -6.03 -10.21
C GLY A 46 -17.95 -7.20 -10.00
N GLN A 47 -16.68 -6.93 -9.67
CA GLN A 47 -15.61 -7.92 -9.44
C GLN A 47 -15.33 -8.83 -10.66
N LYS A 48 -15.77 -8.44 -11.86
CA LYS A 48 -15.73 -9.33 -13.05
C LYS A 48 -14.42 -9.29 -13.84
N SER A 49 -13.60 -8.27 -13.62
CA SER A 49 -12.34 -8.09 -14.34
C SER A 49 -11.25 -7.55 -13.41
N GLU A 50 -10.01 -7.93 -13.69
CA GLU A 50 -8.84 -7.31 -13.05
C GLU A 50 -8.82 -5.80 -13.35
N VAL A 51 -8.63 -4.98 -12.32
CA VAL A 51 -8.59 -3.51 -12.44
C VAL A 51 -7.21 -3.02 -12.01
N VAL A 52 -6.59 -2.12 -12.76
CA VAL A 52 -5.35 -1.47 -12.32
C VAL A 52 -5.69 -0.27 -11.45
N TYR A 53 -5.38 -0.36 -10.16
CA TYR A 53 -5.52 0.74 -9.21
C TYR A 53 -4.19 1.50 -9.11
N THR A 54 -4.22 2.82 -9.26
CA THR A 54 -3.03 3.66 -9.21
C THR A 54 -3.00 4.49 -7.93
N ILE A 55 -1.93 4.33 -7.15
CA ILE A 55 -1.63 5.12 -5.95
C ILE A 55 -0.64 6.22 -6.34
N ASN A 56 -1.12 7.47 -6.28
CA ASN A 56 -0.27 8.66 -6.39
C ASN A 56 0.02 9.19 -4.98
N PRO A 57 1.29 9.20 -4.51
CA PRO A 57 1.62 9.60 -3.14
C PRO A 57 1.19 11.01 -2.75
N ARG A 58 1.19 11.95 -3.70
CA ARG A 58 0.80 13.34 -3.44
C ARG A 58 -0.70 13.46 -3.25
N ILE A 59 -1.48 12.87 -4.15
CA ILE A 59 -2.95 12.86 -4.04
C ILE A 59 -3.36 12.14 -2.75
N LEU A 60 -2.72 11.01 -2.46
CA LEU A 60 -2.97 10.25 -1.24
C LEU A 60 -2.67 11.06 0.02
N GLN A 61 -1.56 11.80 0.04
CA GLN A 61 -1.22 12.70 1.15
C GLN A 61 -2.33 13.75 1.35
N GLU A 62 -2.71 14.47 0.29
CA GLU A 62 -3.76 15.48 0.33
C GLU A 62 -5.13 14.91 0.77
N GLU A 63 -5.44 13.67 0.44
CA GLU A 63 -6.65 12.98 0.87
C GLU A 63 -6.64 12.61 2.37
N ILE A 64 -5.50 12.18 2.89
CA ILE A 64 -5.37 11.73 4.27
C ILE A 64 -5.24 12.92 5.22
N GLU A 65 -4.53 13.98 4.83
CA GLU A 65 -4.38 15.21 5.63
C GLU A 65 -5.74 15.87 5.93
N LYS A 66 -6.74 15.68 5.06
CA LYS A 66 -8.13 16.11 5.31
C LYS A 66 -8.82 15.34 6.43
N LYS A 67 -8.33 14.14 6.76
CA LYS A 67 -8.91 13.23 7.76
C LYS A 67 -8.10 13.21 9.05
N ILE A 68 -6.78 13.34 8.93
CA ILE A 68 -5.82 13.20 10.03
C ILE A 68 -4.81 14.33 9.91
N ASN A 69 -4.73 15.16 10.93
CA ASN A 69 -3.70 16.20 11.03
C ASN A 69 -2.51 15.66 11.82
N ASP A 70 -1.48 15.15 11.11
CA ASP A 70 -0.27 14.59 11.72
C ASP A 70 0.97 15.01 10.90
N GLU A 71 1.94 15.63 11.56
CA GLU A 71 3.19 16.12 10.94
C GLU A 71 4.02 15.02 10.28
N ARG A 72 3.79 13.75 10.66
CA ARG A 72 4.49 12.59 10.08
C ARG A 72 3.91 12.19 8.73
N LEU A 73 2.82 12.79 8.25
CA LEU A 73 2.24 12.58 6.90
C LEU A 73 3.07 13.22 5.78
N THR A 74 4.38 13.07 5.81
CA THR A 74 5.25 13.55 4.72
C THR A 74 5.15 12.64 3.50
N THR A 75 5.38 13.17 2.30
CA THR A 75 5.42 12.37 1.06
C THR A 75 6.39 11.18 1.15
N VAL A 76 7.49 11.33 1.89
CA VAL A 76 8.47 10.25 2.14
C VAL A 76 7.85 9.12 2.97
N ASN A 77 7.15 9.47 4.06
CA ASN A 77 6.48 8.48 4.92
C ASN A 77 5.30 7.82 4.20
N ILE A 78 4.57 8.56 3.35
CA ILE A 78 3.55 7.99 2.47
C ILE A 78 4.16 6.97 1.53
N CYS A 79 5.24 7.33 0.80
CA CYS A 79 5.93 6.40 -0.10
C CYS A 79 6.41 5.13 0.64
N ARG A 80 7.00 5.29 1.83
CA ARG A 80 7.46 4.16 2.64
C ARG A 80 6.31 3.29 3.15
N SER A 81 5.16 3.89 3.48
CA SER A 81 3.96 3.14 3.90
C SER A 81 3.37 2.34 2.73
N ILE A 82 3.30 2.93 1.53
CA ILE A 82 2.89 2.22 0.31
C ILE A 82 3.85 1.06 0.02
N LEU A 83 5.17 1.31 0.04
CA LEU A 83 6.15 0.26 -0.20
C LEU A 83 6.10 -0.84 0.86
N ALA A 84 5.93 -0.48 2.14
CA ALA A 84 5.75 -1.45 3.21
C ALA A 84 4.48 -2.28 3.05
N LEU A 85 3.39 -1.70 2.53
CA LEU A 85 2.20 -2.45 2.15
C LEU A 85 2.52 -3.44 1.02
N LEU A 86 3.19 -3.02 -0.05
CA LEU A 86 3.50 -3.87 -1.20
C LEU A 86 4.47 -5.01 -0.84
N TYR A 87 5.63 -4.69 -0.23
CA TYR A 87 6.64 -5.66 0.18
C TYR A 87 6.25 -6.48 1.41
N GLY A 88 5.45 -5.90 2.32
CA GLY A 88 4.93 -6.62 3.49
C GLY A 88 3.83 -7.62 3.12
N SER A 89 3.25 -7.48 1.93
CA SER A 89 2.31 -8.44 1.34
C SER A 89 3.05 -9.53 0.55
N LYS A 90 2.42 -10.67 0.25
CA LYS A 90 2.98 -11.66 -0.71
C LYS A 90 2.81 -11.25 -2.17
N LEU A 91 2.76 -9.95 -2.46
CA LEU A 91 2.59 -9.50 -3.84
C LEU A 91 3.93 -9.61 -4.57
N SER A 92 3.87 -10.02 -5.83
CA SER A 92 5.02 -10.04 -6.73
C SER A 92 5.05 -8.77 -7.58
N GLU A 93 6.19 -8.10 -7.63
CA GLU A 93 6.44 -7.03 -8.61
C GLU A 93 6.31 -7.58 -10.05
N GLU A 94 5.91 -6.73 -11.00
CA GLU A 94 5.54 -7.01 -12.40
C GLU A 94 4.29 -7.89 -12.60
N LYS A 95 4.08 -8.86 -11.70
CA LYS A 95 2.91 -9.74 -11.75
C LYS A 95 1.69 -9.11 -11.10
N ASP A 96 1.80 -8.69 -9.84
CA ASP A 96 0.69 -8.21 -9.01
C ASP A 96 0.69 -6.67 -8.87
N TYR A 97 1.87 -6.04 -8.92
CA TYR A 97 2.02 -4.59 -8.93
C TYR A 97 3.24 -4.16 -9.74
N TYR A 98 3.31 -2.90 -10.14
CA TYR A 98 4.49 -2.30 -10.75
C TYR A 98 4.60 -0.81 -10.36
N VAL A 99 5.79 -0.24 -10.52
CA VAL A 99 6.07 1.16 -10.16
C VAL A 99 6.49 1.93 -11.40
N THR A 100 5.86 3.08 -11.65
CA THR A 100 6.31 4.01 -12.69
C THR A 100 6.94 5.23 -12.07
N THR A 101 7.89 5.85 -12.79
CA THR A 101 8.50 7.12 -12.39
C THR A 101 8.28 8.13 -13.50
N THR A 102 7.69 9.27 -13.17
CA THR A 102 7.51 10.39 -14.10
C THR A 102 8.86 11.03 -14.44
N SER A 103 8.93 11.81 -15.52
CA SER A 103 10.14 12.55 -15.91
C SER A 103 10.69 13.46 -14.79
N GLY A 104 9.83 13.97 -13.90
CA GLY A 104 10.21 14.74 -12.73
C GLY A 104 10.60 13.91 -11.50
N GLY A 105 10.83 12.60 -11.64
CA GLY A 105 11.28 11.71 -10.56
C GLY A 105 10.18 11.26 -9.59
N ARG A 106 8.90 11.60 -9.83
CA ARG A 106 7.79 11.20 -8.95
C ARG A 106 7.33 9.79 -9.26
N ARG A 107 7.18 8.96 -8.23
CA ARG A 107 6.72 7.57 -8.34
C ARG A 107 5.20 7.47 -8.27
N ASN A 108 4.63 6.57 -9.06
CA ASN A 108 3.26 6.07 -8.90
C ASN A 108 3.33 4.55 -8.75
N TYR A 109 2.43 4.00 -7.94
CA TYR A 109 2.37 2.56 -7.67
C TYR A 109 1.08 2.02 -8.27
N HIS A 110 1.18 0.97 -9.06
CA HIS A 110 0.05 0.39 -9.78
C HIS A 110 -0.18 -1.03 -9.29
N VAL A 111 -1.37 -1.31 -8.77
CA VAL A 111 -1.73 -2.63 -8.23
C VAL A 111 -2.81 -3.24 -9.11
N LYS A 112 -2.62 -4.48 -9.53
CA LYS A 112 -3.66 -5.27 -10.22
C LYS A 112 -4.61 -5.82 -9.18
N VAL A 113 -5.81 -5.26 -9.12
CA VAL A 113 -6.80 -5.55 -8.09
C VAL A 113 -7.67 -6.71 -8.52
N ASN A 114 -7.70 -7.73 -7.67
CA ASN A 114 -8.58 -8.89 -7.70
C ASN A 114 -8.72 -9.44 -6.27
N ASP A 115 -9.58 -10.44 -6.07
CA ASP A 115 -9.80 -11.03 -4.75
C ASP A 115 -8.50 -11.54 -4.10
N ARG A 116 -7.60 -12.15 -4.90
CA ARG A 116 -6.31 -12.64 -4.40
C ARG A 116 -5.44 -11.49 -3.90
N THR A 117 -5.29 -10.40 -4.66
CA THR A 117 -4.41 -9.29 -4.25
C THR A 117 -4.95 -8.56 -3.02
N LEU A 118 -6.27 -8.34 -2.94
CA LEU A 118 -6.92 -7.78 -1.75
C LEU A 118 -6.74 -8.69 -0.51
N GLN A 119 -6.89 -10.00 -0.67
CA GLN A 119 -6.66 -10.96 0.43
C GLN A 119 -5.20 -10.95 0.90
N LEU A 120 -4.24 -10.91 -0.02
CA LEU A 120 -2.82 -10.87 0.32
C LEU A 120 -2.44 -9.58 1.04
N MET A 121 -2.97 -8.43 0.60
CA MET A 121 -2.68 -7.15 1.24
C MET A 121 -3.34 -7.02 2.61
N SER A 122 -4.60 -7.45 2.75
CA SER A 122 -5.29 -7.45 4.05
C SER A 122 -4.67 -8.40 5.07
N SER A 123 -3.93 -9.43 4.62
CA SER A 123 -3.19 -10.32 5.52
C SER A 123 -2.12 -9.59 6.35
N LEU A 124 -1.66 -8.42 5.90
CA LEU A 124 -0.73 -7.57 6.64
C LEU A 124 -1.31 -7.06 7.97
N PHE A 125 -2.64 -7.01 8.11
CA PHE A 125 -3.33 -6.55 9.33
C PHE A 125 -3.74 -7.68 10.27
N LYS A 126 -3.51 -8.93 9.88
CA LYS A 126 -3.82 -10.08 10.72
C LYS A 126 -2.69 -10.28 11.73
N PRO A 127 -3.01 -10.45 13.03
CA PRO A 127 -2.02 -10.70 14.07
C PRO A 127 -1.28 -12.03 13.86
#